data_AF-A0A920SJT0-F1
#
_entry.id   AF-A0A920SJT0-F1
#
_cell.length_a   1.000
_cell.length_b   1.000
_cell.length_c   1.000
_cell.angle_alpha   90.00
_cell.angle_beta   90.00
_cell.angle_gamma   90.00
#
_symmetry.space_group_name_H-M   'P 1'
#
loop_
_entity.id
_entity.type
_entity.pdbx_description
1 polymer ?
#
loop_
_entity_poly.entity_id
_entity_poly.type
_entity_poly.pdbx_seq_one_letter_code
_entity_poly.pdbx_strand_id
1 'polypeptide(L)'
;MTDVLGYRNYLAQGGDWGGAISSWLGFEHAPTCQAIHINILTMRHPDGPHGPEEEAWAVQFEHDQLLENGYRTQQATKPQTLSYAMMDSPVGVAAWIIEKFNSWSDTEGDNIESAHTKDSLLTNIMVYLVTKTFNTASWIYYGRREEGGRLLSTDNRRVEVPTAAALFPAELLAWPPRSYVERLYNISHWSEMPRGGHFAALEEPELLIDDIRAFARTLR
;
A
#
# COMPACT_ATOMS: atom_id res chain seq x y z
N MET A 1 2.17 -3.63 -19.92
CA MET A 1 1.18 -2.57 -20.29
C MET A 1 1.32 -2.12 -21.73
N THR A 2 2.53 -1.80 -22.17
CA THR A 2 2.81 -1.29 -23.53
C THR A 2 2.79 -2.40 -24.57
N ASP A 3 3.61 -3.45 -24.40
CA ASP A 3 3.94 -4.36 -25.50
C ASP A 3 2.82 -5.37 -25.80
N VAL A 4 2.20 -5.91 -24.75
CA VAL A 4 1.14 -6.94 -24.89
C VAL A 4 -0.25 -6.32 -25.01
N LEU A 5 -0.57 -5.29 -24.20
CA LEU A 5 -1.91 -4.67 -24.18
C LEU A 5 -2.02 -3.44 -25.09
N GLY A 6 -0.90 -2.93 -25.63
CA GLY A 6 -0.90 -1.83 -26.60
C GLY A 6 -1.11 -0.43 -26.02
N TYR A 7 -1.11 -0.25 -24.69
CA TYR A 7 -1.27 1.07 -24.08
C TYR A 7 0.00 1.90 -24.26
N ARG A 8 -0.07 2.94 -25.10
CA ARG A 8 1.04 3.89 -25.31
C ARG A 8 1.40 4.62 -24.01
N ASN A 9 0.36 5.11 -23.33
CA ASN A 9 0.44 5.82 -22.07
C ASN A 9 -0.57 5.22 -21.08
N TYR A 10 -0.22 5.19 -19.80
CA TYR A 10 -1.13 4.75 -18.74
C TYR A 10 -0.90 5.53 -17.44
N LEU A 11 -1.93 5.56 -16.60
CA LEU A 11 -1.85 5.95 -15.19
C LEU A 11 -1.78 4.68 -14.35
N ALA A 12 -0.89 4.62 -13.37
CA ALA A 12 -0.82 3.52 -12.41
C ALA A 12 -1.46 3.94 -11.09
N GLN A 13 -2.27 3.07 -10.50
CA GLN A 13 -2.86 3.30 -9.18
C GLN A 13 -2.43 2.17 -8.24
N GLY A 14 -2.14 2.49 -6.98
CA GLY A 14 -1.90 1.43 -6.01
C GLY A 14 -1.83 1.85 -4.54
N GLY A 15 -2.36 0.96 -3.70
CA GLY A 15 -2.12 0.86 -2.27
C GLY A 15 -1.17 -0.29 -1.94
N ASP A 16 -0.74 -0.41 -0.69
CA ASP A 16 0.24 -1.40 -0.18
C ASP A 16 1.40 -1.69 -1.16
N TRP A 17 1.66 -2.96 -1.52
CA TRP A 17 2.66 -3.33 -2.53
C TRP A 17 2.40 -2.70 -3.90
N GLY A 18 1.14 -2.50 -4.29
CA GLY A 18 0.77 -1.78 -5.51
C GLY A 18 1.18 -0.31 -5.49
N GLY A 19 1.22 0.32 -4.31
CA GLY A 19 1.73 1.68 -4.13
C GLY A 19 3.25 1.75 -4.31
N ALA A 20 3.97 0.74 -3.81
CA ALA A 20 5.40 0.61 -4.08
C ALA A 20 5.69 0.39 -5.57
N ILE A 21 4.95 -0.53 -6.21
CA ILE A 21 5.08 -0.80 -7.64
C ILE A 21 4.72 0.44 -8.47
N SER A 22 3.62 1.13 -8.16
CA SER A 22 3.25 2.37 -8.84
C SER A 22 4.31 3.45 -8.70
N SER A 23 4.94 3.57 -7.53
CA SER A 23 6.05 4.51 -7.31
C SER A 23 7.24 4.19 -8.22
N TRP A 24 7.65 2.93 -8.31
CA TRP A 24 8.72 2.50 -9.22
C TRP A 24 8.34 2.67 -10.69
N LEU A 25 7.08 2.42 -11.07
CA LEU A 25 6.58 2.67 -12.43
C LEU A 25 6.67 4.16 -12.79
N GLY A 26 6.27 5.05 -11.90
CA GLY A 26 6.39 6.50 -12.10
C GLY A 26 7.84 6.98 -12.12
N PHE A 27 8.72 6.33 -11.35
CA PHE A 27 10.13 6.68 -11.26
C PHE A 27 10.95 6.25 -12.50
N GLU A 28 10.80 5.00 -12.94
CA GLU A 28 11.66 4.41 -13.99
C GLU A 28 11.02 4.42 -15.38
N HIS A 29 9.69 4.53 -15.48
CA HIS A 29 8.95 4.37 -16.72
C HIS A 29 8.15 5.61 -17.13
N ALA A 30 8.58 6.80 -16.69
CA ALA A 30 7.93 8.09 -16.98
C ALA A 30 7.54 8.35 -18.46
N PRO A 31 8.27 7.87 -19.49
CA PRO A 31 7.82 8.03 -20.87
C PRO A 31 6.45 7.39 -21.17
N THR A 32 6.08 6.32 -20.45
CA THR A 32 4.85 5.55 -20.69
C THR A 32 3.89 5.56 -19.48
N CYS A 33 4.42 5.58 -18.25
CA CYS A 33 3.65 5.81 -17.04
C CYS A 33 3.55 7.33 -16.84
N GLN A 34 2.46 7.93 -17.31
CA GLN A 34 2.35 9.39 -17.37
C GLN A 34 1.96 10.04 -16.04
N ALA A 35 1.43 9.25 -15.10
CA ALA A 35 1.02 9.70 -13.79
C ALA A 35 0.80 8.51 -12.86
N ILE A 36 0.84 8.76 -11.56
CA ILE A 36 0.54 7.74 -10.54
C ILE A 36 -0.46 8.28 -9.51
N HIS A 37 -1.30 7.39 -9.00
CA HIS A 37 -2.23 7.66 -7.89
C HIS A 37 -1.93 6.68 -6.76
N ILE A 38 -1.62 7.18 -5.57
CA ILE A 38 -1.28 6.36 -4.42
C ILE A 38 -2.23 6.66 -3.27
N ASN A 39 -2.67 5.62 -2.57
CA ASN A 39 -3.45 5.75 -1.34
C ASN A 39 -2.68 5.28 -0.09
N ILE A 40 -1.36 5.14 -0.22
CA ILE A 40 -0.42 4.82 0.86
C ILE A 40 0.97 5.37 0.50
N LEU A 41 1.80 5.69 1.50
CA LEU A 41 3.22 6.00 1.30
C LEU A 41 4.14 4.85 1.73
N THR A 42 4.61 4.06 0.76
CA THR A 42 5.53 2.93 1.02
C THR A 42 7.01 3.29 0.91
N MET A 43 7.35 4.34 0.16
CA MET A 43 8.73 4.79 -0.05
C MET A 43 9.24 5.64 1.12
N ARG A 44 10.56 5.71 1.29
CA ARG A 44 11.23 6.51 2.31
C ARG A 44 12.28 7.39 1.66
N HIS A 45 12.38 8.62 2.14
CA HIS A 45 13.42 9.55 1.75
C HIS A 45 14.75 9.12 2.38
N PRO A 46 15.87 9.06 1.63
CA PRO A 46 17.16 8.61 2.15
C PRO A 46 17.69 9.48 3.29
N ASP A 47 17.45 10.80 3.23
CA ASP A 47 17.84 11.73 4.29
C ASP A 47 16.90 11.70 5.52
N GLY A 48 15.84 10.89 5.49
CA GLY A 48 14.90 10.80 6.61
C GLY A 48 14.04 12.07 6.82
N PRO A 49 13.34 12.18 7.95
CA PRO A 49 12.49 13.33 8.29
C PRO A 49 13.31 14.60 8.57
N HIS A 50 12.78 15.76 8.20
CA HIS A 50 13.38 17.07 8.44
C HIS A 50 12.50 17.95 9.32
N GLY A 51 13.05 18.37 10.47
CA GLY A 51 12.40 19.33 11.35
C GLY A 51 11.32 18.70 12.23
N PRO A 52 10.75 19.49 13.16
CA PRO A 52 10.00 18.94 14.29
C PRO A 52 8.75 18.14 13.91
N GLU A 53 8.05 18.54 12.85
CA GLU A 53 6.80 17.90 12.42
C GLU A 53 7.06 16.52 11.80
N GLU A 54 8.00 16.43 10.87
CA GLU A 54 8.37 15.15 10.24
C GLU A 54 9.06 14.21 11.23
N GLU A 55 9.86 14.75 12.16
CA GLU A 55 10.49 13.96 13.22
C GLU A 55 9.46 13.38 14.19
N ALA A 56 8.46 14.17 14.59
CA ALA A 56 7.37 13.71 15.43
C ALA A 56 6.54 12.62 14.73
N TRP A 57 6.23 12.82 13.44
CA TRP A 57 5.57 11.79 12.64
C TRP A 57 6.39 10.50 12.60
N ALA A 58 7.70 10.58 12.35
CA ALA A 58 8.54 9.38 12.23
C ALA A 58 8.59 8.56 13.53
N VAL A 59 8.65 9.23 14.69
CA VAL A 59 8.60 8.57 16.00
C VAL A 59 7.26 7.89 16.23
N GLN A 60 6.15 8.59 15.94
CA GLN A 60 4.81 8.02 16.08
C GLN A 60 4.60 6.84 15.13
N PHE A 61 5.01 7.00 13.87
CA PHE A 61 4.94 5.96 12.86
C PHE A 61 5.67 4.68 13.31
N GLU A 62 6.89 4.79 13.85
CA GLU A 62 7.60 3.61 14.36
C GLU A 62 6.86 2.95 15.53
N HIS A 63 6.29 3.74 16.44
CA HIS A 63 5.49 3.23 17.55
C HIS A 63 4.27 2.44 17.07
N ASP A 64 3.50 3.01 16.13
CA ASP A 64 2.28 2.40 15.59
C ASP A 64 2.58 1.10 14.83
N GLN A 65 3.75 1.02 14.17
CA GLN A 65 4.16 -0.16 13.42
C GLN A 65 4.70 -1.32 14.28
N LEU A 66 4.96 -1.10 15.58
CA LEU A 66 5.60 -2.12 16.43
C LEU A 66 4.81 -3.43 16.47
N LEU A 67 3.49 -3.36 16.65
CA LEU A 67 2.63 -4.55 16.73
C LEU A 67 2.50 -5.27 15.38
N GLU A 68 2.64 -4.56 14.28
CA GLU A 68 2.54 -5.11 12.93
C GLU A 68 3.83 -5.80 12.45
N ASN A 69 4.92 -5.70 13.21
CA ASN A 69 6.19 -6.30 12.81
C ASN A 69 6.18 -7.83 12.84
N GLY A 70 5.29 -8.47 13.59
CA GLY A 70 5.21 -9.93 13.71
C GLY A 70 4.97 -10.63 12.36
N TYR A 71 3.86 -10.30 11.69
CA TYR A 71 3.52 -10.88 10.39
C TYR A 71 4.59 -10.57 9.34
N ARG A 72 5.09 -9.32 9.32
CA ARG A 72 6.08 -8.83 8.36
C ARG A 72 7.40 -9.56 8.52
N THR A 73 7.88 -9.73 9.75
CA THR A 73 9.15 -10.39 10.06
C THR A 73 9.08 -11.88 9.73
N GLN A 74 7.97 -12.54 10.04
CA GLN A 74 7.79 -13.96 9.75
C GLN A 74 7.84 -14.22 8.24
N GLN A 75 7.09 -13.46 7.45
CA GLN A 75 7.11 -13.58 5.99
C GLN A 75 8.46 -13.19 5.38
N ALA A 76 9.13 -12.18 5.94
CA ALA A 76 10.43 -11.73 5.44
C ALA A 76 11.60 -12.67 5.78
N THR A 77 11.45 -13.62 6.70
CA THR A 77 12.57 -14.47 7.17
C THR A 77 12.36 -15.95 6.99
N LYS A 78 11.11 -16.42 7.10
CA LYS A 78 10.73 -17.83 7.07
C LYS A 78 9.43 -18.04 6.26
N PRO A 79 9.31 -17.46 5.03
CA PRO A 79 8.08 -17.55 4.24
C PRO A 79 7.69 -19.00 3.94
N GLN A 80 8.67 -19.84 3.59
CA GLN A 80 8.45 -21.25 3.30
C GLN A 80 7.92 -22.03 4.52
N THR A 81 8.47 -21.76 5.71
CA THR A 81 8.02 -22.42 6.95
C THR A 81 6.60 -22.00 7.32
N LEU A 82 6.29 -20.69 7.25
CA LEU A 82 4.93 -20.18 7.45
C LEU A 82 3.95 -20.83 6.47
N SER A 83 4.35 -20.96 5.21
CA SER A 83 3.53 -21.53 4.14
C SER A 83 3.08 -22.95 4.43
N TYR A 84 3.97 -23.81 4.95
CA TYR A 84 3.58 -25.18 5.31
C TYR A 84 2.52 -25.22 6.42
N ALA A 85 2.61 -24.33 7.41
CA ALA A 85 1.59 -24.25 8.46
C ALA A 85 0.24 -23.74 7.95
N MET A 86 0.25 -22.81 6.99
CA MET A 86 -0.96 -22.17 6.47
C MET A 86 -1.64 -23.01 5.39
N MET A 87 -0.89 -23.63 4.50
CA MET A 87 -1.43 -24.41 3.38
C MET A 87 -2.19 -25.67 3.81
N ASP A 88 -1.98 -26.16 5.04
CA ASP A 88 -2.65 -27.34 5.60
C ASP A 88 -3.86 -26.97 6.49
N SER A 89 -4.15 -25.68 6.68
CA SER A 89 -5.23 -25.21 7.56
C SER A 89 -5.97 -24.01 6.98
N PRO A 90 -7.20 -24.19 6.45
CA PRO A 90 -8.01 -23.06 5.98
C PRO A 90 -8.35 -22.07 7.10
N VAL A 91 -8.51 -22.56 8.34
CA VAL A 91 -8.71 -21.71 9.52
C VAL A 91 -7.46 -20.92 9.84
N GLY A 92 -6.26 -21.50 9.65
CA GLY A 92 -4.99 -20.79 9.84
C GLY A 92 -4.82 -19.63 8.87
N VAL A 93 -5.09 -19.86 7.57
CA VAL A 93 -5.09 -18.81 6.56
C VAL A 93 -6.11 -17.72 6.87
N ALA A 94 -7.35 -18.12 7.23
CA ALA A 94 -8.40 -17.19 7.58
C ALA A 94 -7.99 -16.31 8.77
N ALA A 95 -7.48 -16.89 9.86
CA ALA A 95 -7.05 -16.14 11.03
C ALA A 95 -5.89 -15.17 10.71
N TRP A 96 -4.91 -15.62 9.91
CA TRP A 96 -3.77 -14.79 9.50
C TRP A 96 -4.16 -13.58 8.66
N ILE A 97 -5.20 -13.72 7.83
CA ILE A 97 -5.69 -12.66 6.94
C ILE A 97 -6.69 -11.75 7.66
N ILE A 98 -7.69 -12.32 8.36
CA ILE A 98 -8.78 -11.57 9.01
C ILE A 98 -8.25 -10.63 10.09
N GLU A 99 -7.18 -11.02 10.80
CA GLU A 99 -6.54 -10.13 11.76
C GLU A 99 -6.12 -8.80 11.11
N LYS A 100 -5.64 -8.82 9.87
CA LYS A 100 -5.24 -7.61 9.12
C LYS A 100 -6.44 -6.80 8.64
N PHE A 101 -7.49 -7.47 8.18
CA PHE A 101 -8.75 -6.80 7.87
C PHE A 101 -9.39 -6.13 9.09
N ASN A 102 -9.15 -6.66 10.29
CA ASN A 102 -9.64 -6.04 11.51
C ASN A 102 -8.76 -4.85 11.94
N SER A 103 -7.44 -5.03 12.00
CA SER A 103 -6.53 -4.02 12.55
C SER A 103 -6.19 -2.88 11.59
N TRP A 104 -6.29 -3.09 10.27
CA TRP A 104 -5.88 -2.09 9.27
C TRP A 104 -7.04 -1.34 8.62
N SER A 105 -8.28 -1.64 9.01
CA SER A 105 -9.48 -0.99 8.46
C SER A 105 -10.07 0.02 9.43
N ASP A 106 -10.90 0.92 8.89
CA ASP A 106 -11.67 1.88 9.66
C ASP A 106 -12.88 1.21 10.33
N THR A 107 -12.63 0.36 11.33
CA THR A 107 -13.67 -0.41 12.02
C THR A 107 -14.27 0.35 13.21
N GLU A 108 -15.55 0.15 13.47
CA GLU A 108 -16.22 0.60 14.70
C GLU A 108 -15.78 -0.27 15.89
N GLY A 109 -14.65 0.06 16.51
CA GLY A 109 -14.03 -0.77 17.54
C GLY A 109 -13.62 -2.13 16.96
N ASP A 110 -13.90 -3.22 17.68
CA ASP A 110 -13.56 -4.58 17.23
C ASP A 110 -14.56 -5.17 16.21
N ASN A 111 -15.51 -4.37 15.71
CA ASN A 111 -16.51 -4.82 14.75
C ASN A 111 -15.98 -4.80 13.31
N ILE A 112 -15.27 -5.85 12.89
CA ILE A 112 -14.79 -6.01 11.50
C ILE A 112 -15.92 -5.89 10.44
N GLU A 113 -17.15 -6.27 10.79
CA GLU A 113 -18.30 -6.24 9.87
C GLU A 113 -18.83 -4.82 9.61
N SER A 114 -18.37 -3.82 10.37
CA SER A 114 -18.66 -2.40 10.07
C SER A 114 -17.96 -1.91 8.80
N ALA A 115 -16.79 -2.48 8.48
CA ALA A 115 -16.00 -2.14 7.29
C ALA A 115 -16.12 -3.20 6.18
N HIS A 116 -16.28 -4.49 6.54
CA HIS A 116 -16.26 -5.59 5.57
C HIS A 116 -17.39 -6.59 5.77
N THR A 117 -18.14 -6.90 4.72
CA THR A 117 -19.10 -8.00 4.79
C THR A 117 -18.37 -9.35 4.94
N LYS A 118 -19.01 -10.33 5.60
CA LYS A 118 -18.48 -11.70 5.67
C LYS A 118 -18.19 -12.29 4.29
N ASP A 119 -19.06 -12.04 3.33
CA ASP A 119 -18.89 -12.55 1.97
C ASP A 119 -17.65 -11.95 1.29
N SER A 120 -17.37 -10.66 1.50
CA SER A 120 -16.12 -10.04 1.02
C SER A 120 -14.88 -10.67 1.65
N LEU A 121 -14.87 -10.86 2.98
CA LEU A 121 -13.77 -11.48 3.71
C LEU A 121 -13.54 -12.94 3.25
N LEU A 122 -14.62 -13.73 3.18
CA LEU A 122 -14.57 -15.11 2.73
C LEU A 122 -14.14 -15.21 1.27
N THR A 123 -14.60 -14.30 0.41
CA THR A 123 -14.16 -14.26 -1.00
C THR A 123 -12.66 -14.05 -1.09
N ASN A 124 -12.11 -13.08 -0.35
CA ASN A 124 -10.66 -12.84 -0.31
C ASN A 124 -9.89 -14.08 0.15
N ILE A 125 -10.28 -14.67 1.29
CA ILE A 125 -9.66 -15.87 1.85
C ILE A 125 -9.73 -17.05 0.87
N MET A 126 -10.89 -17.24 0.22
CA MET A 126 -11.10 -18.32 -0.73
C MET A 126 -10.20 -18.17 -1.95
N VAL A 127 -9.91 -16.96 -2.44
CA VAL A 127 -8.92 -16.76 -3.51
C VAL A 127 -7.58 -17.36 -3.12
N TYR A 128 -7.08 -17.10 -1.91
CA TYR A 128 -5.82 -17.68 -1.41
C TYR A 128 -5.87 -19.21 -1.32
N LEU A 129 -6.97 -19.76 -0.79
CA LEU A 129 -7.13 -21.19 -0.57
C LEU A 129 -7.25 -21.99 -1.87
N VAL A 130 -8.15 -21.58 -2.77
CA VAL A 130 -8.44 -22.35 -3.99
C VAL A 130 -7.32 -22.26 -5.01
N THR A 131 -6.60 -21.13 -5.04
CA THR A 131 -5.43 -20.97 -5.92
C THR A 131 -4.14 -21.44 -5.28
N LYS A 132 -4.15 -21.80 -3.99
CA LYS A 132 -2.99 -22.23 -3.20
C LYS A 132 -1.87 -21.19 -3.17
N THR A 133 -2.23 -19.91 -3.11
CA THR A 133 -1.30 -18.79 -3.29
C THR A 133 -0.82 -18.14 -2.01
N PHE A 134 -1.23 -18.61 -0.83
CA PHE A 134 -0.65 -18.13 0.44
C PHE A 134 0.88 -18.25 0.40
N ASN A 135 1.40 -19.40 -0.06
CA ASN A 135 2.84 -19.60 -0.18
C ASN A 135 3.49 -18.55 -1.09
N THR A 136 3.06 -18.49 -2.34
CA THR A 136 3.67 -17.60 -3.34
C THR A 136 3.54 -16.12 -2.96
N ALA A 137 2.43 -15.72 -2.32
CA ALA A 137 2.21 -14.34 -1.91
C ALA A 137 3.16 -13.90 -0.78
N SER A 138 3.51 -14.79 0.17
CA SER A 138 4.40 -14.45 1.28
C SER A 138 5.84 -14.14 0.85
N TRP A 139 6.29 -14.60 -0.32
CA TRP A 139 7.67 -14.43 -0.78
C TRP A 139 8.05 -12.98 -1.08
N ILE A 140 7.09 -12.10 -1.38
CA ILE A 140 7.37 -10.69 -1.66
C ILE A 140 8.08 -9.99 -0.48
N TYR A 141 7.78 -10.39 0.74
CA TYR A 141 8.40 -9.85 1.96
C TYR A 141 9.87 -10.26 2.08
N TYR A 142 10.19 -11.51 1.70
CA TYR A 142 11.56 -12.00 1.68
C TYR A 142 12.36 -11.28 0.60
N GLY A 143 11.83 -11.20 -0.63
CA GLY A 143 12.46 -10.46 -1.73
C GLY A 143 12.74 -9.01 -1.34
N ARG A 144 11.74 -8.30 -0.80
CA ARG A 144 11.89 -6.93 -0.30
C ARG A 144 12.93 -6.80 0.82
N ARG A 145 13.13 -7.82 1.66
CA ARG A 145 14.17 -7.79 2.71
C ARG A 145 15.56 -7.91 2.11
N GLU A 146 15.75 -8.79 1.13
CA GLU A 146 17.05 -9.04 0.49
C GLU A 146 17.44 -7.93 -0.50
N GLU A 147 16.47 -7.43 -1.26
CA GLU A 147 16.70 -6.51 -2.37
C GLU A 147 16.43 -5.04 -1.99
N GLY A 148 15.73 -4.79 -0.89
CA GLY A 148 15.32 -3.45 -0.48
C GLY A 148 14.09 -2.94 -1.24
N GLY A 149 14.18 -1.77 -1.86
CA GLY A 149 13.08 -1.23 -2.68
C GLY A 149 12.13 -0.24 -2.00
N ARG A 150 12.44 0.22 -0.76
CA ARG A 150 11.79 1.41 -0.16
C ARG A 150 12.51 2.73 -0.45
N LEU A 151 13.74 2.67 -0.95
CA LEU A 151 14.51 3.85 -1.36
C LEU A 151 14.50 3.89 -2.89
N LEU A 152 13.81 4.86 -3.47
CA LEU A 152 13.76 5.04 -4.93
C LEU A 152 15.12 5.48 -5.50
N SER A 153 15.85 6.27 -4.72
CA SER A 153 17.10 6.90 -5.14
C SER A 153 17.96 7.19 -3.91
N THR A 154 19.28 7.03 -4.08
CA THR A 154 20.30 7.45 -3.11
C THR A 154 20.88 8.83 -3.44
N ASP A 155 20.48 9.41 -4.58
CA ASP A 155 20.91 10.70 -5.11
C ASP A 155 19.81 11.77 -5.04
N ASN A 156 18.83 11.59 -4.15
CA ASN A 156 17.69 12.49 -3.94
C ASN A 156 16.85 12.78 -5.20
N ARG A 157 16.82 11.83 -6.15
CA ARG A 157 15.85 11.86 -7.24
C ARG A 157 14.48 11.45 -6.71
N ARG A 158 13.45 12.04 -7.31
CA ARG A 158 12.05 11.82 -6.94
C ARG A 158 11.24 11.34 -8.14
N VAL A 159 10.01 10.91 -7.91
CA VAL A 159 9.05 10.61 -8.96
C VAL A 159 8.59 11.92 -9.61
N GLU A 160 9.00 12.19 -10.85
CA GLU A 160 8.67 13.45 -11.52
C GLU A 160 7.34 13.45 -12.28
N VAL A 161 6.77 12.27 -12.54
CA VAL A 161 5.42 12.21 -13.12
C VAL A 161 4.39 12.76 -12.14
N PRO A 162 3.34 13.46 -12.61
CA PRO A 162 2.24 13.90 -11.76
C PRO A 162 1.78 12.79 -10.83
N THR A 163 1.74 13.09 -9.53
CA THR A 163 1.37 12.15 -8.49
C THR A 163 0.18 12.67 -7.70
N ALA A 164 -0.83 11.81 -7.54
CA ALA A 164 -1.94 12.02 -6.63
C ALA A 164 -1.75 11.21 -5.35
N ALA A 165 -2.06 11.82 -4.20
CA ALA A 165 -2.11 11.16 -2.91
C ALA A 165 -3.53 11.24 -2.31
N ALA A 166 -4.13 10.08 -2.03
CA ALA A 166 -5.40 9.94 -1.33
C ALA A 166 -5.15 9.46 0.10
N LEU A 167 -5.38 10.33 1.07
CA LEU A 167 -5.07 10.12 2.48
C LEU A 167 -6.29 9.60 3.22
N PHE A 168 -6.37 8.29 3.36
CA PHE A 168 -7.37 7.61 4.18
C PHE A 168 -6.97 7.68 5.67
N PRO A 169 -7.86 8.12 6.57
CA PRO A 169 -7.50 8.47 7.94
C PRO A 169 -7.11 7.27 8.81
N ALA A 170 -7.64 6.08 8.53
CA ALA A 170 -7.31 4.84 9.25
C ALA A 170 -6.25 4.00 8.53
N GLU A 171 -5.51 4.56 7.56
CA GLU A 171 -4.41 3.86 6.89
C GLU A 171 -3.33 3.49 7.91
N LEU A 172 -3.00 2.20 7.97
CA LEU A 172 -1.99 1.64 8.87
C LEU A 172 -0.65 2.37 8.74
N LEU A 173 -0.22 2.67 7.50
CA LEU A 173 0.99 3.45 7.27
C LEU A 173 0.64 4.94 7.31
N ALA A 174 0.45 5.46 8.52
CA ALA A 174 0.08 6.85 8.77
C ALA A 174 0.88 7.81 7.88
N TRP A 175 0.16 8.69 7.18
CA TRP A 175 0.75 9.62 6.21
C TRP A 175 1.68 10.62 6.90
N PRO A 176 2.90 10.86 6.36
CA PRO A 176 3.72 11.96 6.83
C PRO A 176 3.15 13.31 6.40
N PRO A 177 3.68 14.41 6.97
CA PRO A 177 3.45 15.75 6.45
C PRO A 177 3.74 15.82 4.94
N ARG A 178 2.96 16.64 4.23
CA ARG A 178 3.10 16.83 2.79
C ARG A 178 4.51 17.24 2.37
N SER A 179 5.22 18.00 3.22
CA SER A 179 6.61 18.40 3.03
C SER A 179 7.56 17.20 2.85
N TYR A 180 7.30 16.08 3.54
CA TYR A 180 8.08 14.86 3.37
C TYR A 180 7.78 14.20 2.01
N VAL A 181 6.50 14.13 1.64
CA VAL A 181 6.05 13.47 0.42
C VAL A 181 6.53 14.21 -0.83
N GLU A 182 6.51 15.54 -0.83
CA GLU A 182 6.94 16.37 -1.96
C GLU A 182 8.45 16.25 -2.28
N ARG A 183 9.26 15.76 -1.33
CA ARG A 183 10.66 15.40 -1.58
C ARG A 183 10.80 14.08 -2.34
N LEU A 184 9.78 13.21 -2.29
CA LEU A 184 9.77 11.91 -2.97
C LEU A 184 8.94 11.91 -4.26
N TYR A 185 7.98 12.82 -4.40
CA TYR A 185 7.02 12.82 -5.50
C TYR A 185 6.69 14.24 -5.98
N ASN A 186 6.42 14.39 -7.27
CA ASN A 186 5.78 15.56 -7.86
C ASN A 186 4.26 15.53 -7.56
N ILE A 187 3.89 15.91 -6.34
CA ILE A 187 2.49 15.94 -5.88
C ILE A 187 1.72 17.06 -6.59
N SER A 188 0.74 16.69 -7.41
CA SER A 188 -0.16 17.61 -8.11
C SER A 188 -1.62 17.49 -7.70
N HIS A 189 -1.96 16.47 -6.89
CA HIS A 189 -3.28 16.26 -6.32
C HIS A 189 -3.14 15.65 -4.92
N TRP A 190 -3.79 16.24 -3.92
CA TRP A 190 -3.66 15.85 -2.52
C TRP A 190 -5.05 15.91 -1.87
N SER A 191 -5.55 14.75 -1.45
CA SER A 191 -6.91 14.60 -0.96
C SER A 191 -6.93 13.94 0.40
N GLU A 192 -7.47 14.63 1.40
CA GLU A 192 -7.76 14.07 2.71
C GLU A 192 -9.16 13.46 2.69
N MET A 193 -9.26 12.16 2.90
CA MET A 193 -10.53 11.44 2.88
C MET A 193 -11.22 11.52 4.24
N PRO A 194 -12.56 11.60 4.27
CA PRO A 194 -13.30 11.72 5.52
C PRO A 194 -13.34 10.43 6.37
N ARG A 195 -13.06 9.27 5.77
CA ARG A 195 -13.13 7.93 6.40
C ARG A 195 -12.43 6.89 5.52
N GLY A 196 -12.26 5.69 6.05
CA GLY A 196 -11.65 4.52 5.41
C GLY A 196 -10.20 4.30 5.86
N GLY A 197 -9.75 3.04 5.74
CA GLY A 197 -8.42 2.60 6.15
C GLY A 197 -7.57 2.04 5.01
N HIS A 198 -6.77 1.02 5.33
CA HIS A 198 -5.78 0.43 4.44
C HIS A 198 -6.39 -0.18 3.17
N PHE A 199 -7.58 -0.76 3.29
CA PHE A 199 -8.27 -1.40 2.17
C PHE A 199 -9.21 -0.41 1.48
N ALA A 200 -8.72 0.79 1.15
CA ALA A 200 -9.48 1.91 0.58
C ALA A 200 -10.48 1.52 -0.52
N ALA A 201 -10.09 0.64 -1.45
CA ALA A 201 -10.97 0.20 -2.54
C ALA A 201 -12.11 -0.74 -2.11
N LEU A 202 -11.95 -1.44 -0.98
CA LEU A 202 -12.98 -2.30 -0.40
C LEU A 202 -13.86 -1.54 0.61
N GLU A 203 -13.26 -0.64 1.38
CA GLU A 203 -13.94 0.13 2.42
C GLU A 203 -14.73 1.30 1.83
N GLU A 204 -14.11 2.07 0.92
CA GLU A 204 -14.68 3.32 0.40
C GLU A 204 -14.47 3.44 -1.12
N PRO A 205 -15.07 2.51 -1.92
CA PRO A 205 -14.84 2.45 -3.36
C PRO A 205 -15.22 3.74 -4.08
N GLU A 206 -16.30 4.41 -3.67
CA GLU A 206 -16.75 5.68 -4.25
C GLU A 206 -15.76 6.82 -4.00
N LEU A 207 -15.22 6.93 -2.78
CA LEU A 207 -14.24 7.96 -2.45
C LEU A 207 -12.97 7.79 -3.28
N LEU A 208 -12.47 6.54 -3.36
CA LEU A 208 -11.26 6.25 -4.12
C LEU A 208 -11.45 6.51 -5.63
N ILE A 209 -12.54 6.02 -6.22
CA ILE A 209 -12.73 6.16 -7.68
C ILE A 209 -13.00 7.60 -8.09
N ASP A 210 -13.72 8.37 -7.27
CA ASP A 210 -13.99 9.77 -7.59
C ASP A 210 -12.72 10.62 -7.50
N ASP A 211 -11.83 10.32 -6.56
CA ASP A 211 -10.51 10.94 -6.47
C ASP A 211 -9.61 10.60 -7.66
N ILE A 212 -9.53 9.32 -8.04
CA ILE A 212 -8.80 8.87 -9.25
C ILE A 212 -9.34 9.60 -10.49
N ARG A 213 -10.66 9.73 -10.63
CA ARG A 213 -11.29 10.42 -11.76
C ARG A 213 -11.02 11.92 -11.73
N ALA A 214 -11.08 12.55 -10.56
CA ALA A 214 -10.76 13.97 -10.40
C ALA A 214 -9.33 14.25 -10.84
N PHE A 215 -8.38 13.45 -10.35
CA PHE A 215 -6.99 13.53 -10.75
C PHE A 215 -6.79 13.26 -12.26
N ALA A 216 -7.36 12.18 -12.80
CA ALA A 216 -7.20 11.84 -14.21
C ALA A 216 -7.74 12.92 -15.17
N ARG A 217 -8.68 13.77 -14.73
CA ARG A 217 -9.17 14.91 -15.53
C ARG A 217 -8.17 16.06 -15.59
N THR A 218 -7.26 16.21 -14.63
CA THR A 218 -6.23 17.26 -14.63
C THR A 218 -5.06 16.95 -15.58
N LEU A 219 -4.93 15.68 -15.98
CA LEU A 219 -3.89 15.18 -16.88
C LEU A 219 -4.23 15.32 -18.38
N ARG A 220 -5.40 15.88 -18.69
CA ARG A 220 -5.93 16.03 -20.05
C ARG A 220 -5.65 17.40 -20.63
#